data_AF-A0A4U2ZX18-F1
#
_entry.id   AF-A0A4U2ZX18-F1
#
_cell.length_a   1.000
_cell.length_b   1.000
_cell.length_c   1.000
_cell.angle_alpha   90.00
_cell.angle_beta   90.00
_cell.angle_gamma   90.00
#
_symmetry.space_group_name_H-M   'P 1'
#
loop_
_entity.id
_entity.type
_entity.pdbx_description
1 polymer ?
#
loop_
_entity_poly.entity_id
_entity_poly.type
_entity_poly.pdbx_seq_one_letter_code
_entity_poly.pdbx_strand_id
1 'polypeptide(L)'
;MHHVFVYGTLRKEQTNAHFMQGGRCIADGAWTYGKLFDTNEGYPAMICSNEDKVYGEVYEVNEVVLQKLDELEEYTGNAESDLYDRITETVY
;
A
#
# COMPACT_ATOMS: atom_id res chain seq x y z
N MET A 1 -12.08 10.31 -4.29
CA MET A 1 -10.65 10.11 -4.64
C MET A 1 -9.94 9.74 -3.37
N HIS A 2 -9.01 8.79 -3.44
CA HIS A 2 -8.34 8.20 -2.29
C HIS A 2 -6.82 8.32 -2.47
N HIS A 3 -6.09 8.53 -1.38
CA HIS A 3 -4.64 8.52 -1.38
C HIS A 3 -4.16 7.18 -0.84
N VAL A 4 -3.37 6.47 -1.63
CA VAL A 4 -2.80 5.17 -1.28
C VAL A 4 -1.29 5.32 -1.21
N PHE A 5 -0.71 4.94 -0.07
CA PHE A 5 0.72 4.85 0.12
C PHE A 5 1.18 3.42 -0.22
N VAL A 6 2.10 3.30 -1.17
CA VAL A 6 2.64 2.02 -1.63
C VAL A 6 4.11 1.92 -1.24
N TYR A 7 4.47 0.84 -0.56
CA TYR A 7 5.82 0.60 -0.02
C TYR A 7 6.48 -0.69 -0.56
N GLY A 8 5.76 -1.48 -1.36
CA GLY A 8 6.20 -2.80 -1.82
C GLY A 8 6.00 -3.02 -3.31
N THR A 9 5.39 -4.15 -3.67
CA THR A 9 5.22 -4.65 -5.04
C THR A 9 4.32 -3.78 -5.95
N LEU A 10 3.60 -2.83 -5.36
CA LEU A 10 2.75 -1.86 -6.05
C LEU A 10 3.50 -0.59 -6.50
N ARG A 11 4.75 -0.40 -6.07
CA ARG A 11 5.58 0.74 -6.47
C ARG A 11 5.85 0.74 -7.98
N LYS A 12 6.21 1.91 -8.52
CA LYS A 12 6.56 2.04 -9.94
C LYS A 12 7.63 1.00 -10.34
N GLU A 13 7.43 0.39 -11.51
CA GLU A 13 8.31 -0.65 -12.10
C GLU A 13 8.37 -1.99 -11.35
N GLN A 14 7.52 -2.19 -10.33
CA GLN A 14 7.38 -3.48 -9.65
C GLN A 14 6.30 -4.38 -10.28
N THR A 15 6.24 -5.64 -9.86
CA THR A 15 5.37 -6.68 -10.41
C THR A 15 3.89 -6.28 -10.46
N ASN A 16 3.39 -5.60 -9.43
CA ASN A 16 1.98 -5.21 -9.31
C ASN A 16 1.71 -3.75 -9.71
N ALA A 17 2.69 -3.04 -10.30
CA ALA A 17 2.53 -1.64 -10.72
C ALA A 17 1.37 -1.42 -11.71
N HIS A 18 0.97 -2.47 -12.44
CA HIS A 18 -0.14 -2.43 -13.39
C HIS A 18 -1.51 -2.21 -12.71
N PHE A 19 -1.68 -2.58 -11.44
CA PHE A 19 -2.90 -2.28 -10.67
C PHE A 19 -3.08 -0.79 -10.42
N MET A 20 -1.98 -0.03 -10.38
CA MET A 20 -1.98 1.42 -10.21
C MET A 20 -2.23 2.17 -11.54
N GLN A 21 -2.52 1.47 -12.64
CA GLN A 21 -2.90 2.11 -13.90
C GLN A 21 -4.21 2.88 -13.75
N GLY A 22 -4.13 4.20 -13.92
CA GLY A 22 -5.24 5.13 -13.67
C GLY A 22 -5.10 5.90 -12.34
N GLY A 23 -4.16 5.51 -11.49
CA GLY A 23 -3.70 6.32 -10.35
C GLY A 23 -2.72 7.39 -10.79
N ARG A 24 -2.80 8.58 -10.18
CA ARG A 24 -1.87 9.67 -10.37
C ARG A 24 -0.84 9.65 -9.23
N CYS A 25 0.43 9.44 -9.56
CA CYS A 25 1.50 9.60 -8.58
C CYS A 25 1.55 11.07 -8.12
N ILE A 26 1.40 11.31 -6.82
CA ILE A 26 1.46 12.65 -6.23
C ILE A 26 2.76 12.90 -5.47
N ALA A 27 3.42 11.84 -5.01
CA ALA A 27 4.73 11.89 -4.39
C ALA A 27 5.46 10.55 -4.62
N ASP A 28 6.69 10.60 -5.12
CA ASP A 28 7.54 9.42 -5.36
C ASP A 28 8.66 9.23 -4.33
N GLY A 29 8.72 10.10 -3.32
CA GLY A 29 9.70 10.08 -2.24
C GLY A 29 9.05 10.34 -0.87
N ALA A 30 7.93 9.67 -0.62
CA ALA A 30 7.16 9.83 0.61
C ALA A 30 7.57 8.79 1.67
N TRP A 31 7.28 9.06 2.93
CA TRP A 31 7.54 8.09 4.00
C TRP A 31 6.52 8.15 5.14
N THR A 32 6.38 7.03 5.85
CA THR A 32 5.57 6.94 7.07
C THR A 32 6.33 6.20 8.17
N TYR A 33 5.88 6.37 9.40
CA TYR A 33 6.37 5.64 10.55
C TYR A 33 5.86 4.19 10.51
N GLY A 34 6.77 3.25 10.39
CA GLY A 34 6.43 1.84 10.20
C GLY A 34 7.66 0.97 10.10
N LYS A 35 7.45 -0.34 10.17
CA LYS A 35 8.49 -1.33 9.99
C LYS A 35 8.07 -2.37 8.96
N LEU A 36 8.93 -2.58 7.96
CA LEU A 36 8.74 -3.60 6.93
C LEU A 36 9.30 -4.95 7.37
N PHE A 37 8.58 -6.00 7.01
CA PHE A 37 8.95 -7.38 7.21
C PHE A 37 8.85 -8.12 5.88
N ASP A 38 9.80 -9.02 5.65
CA ASP A 38 9.72 -9.97 4.54
C ASP A 38 8.83 -11.14 4.95
N THR A 39 7.74 -11.36 4.21
CA THR A 39 6.83 -12.49 4.45
C THR A 39 7.39 -13.80 3.92
N ASN A 40 8.45 -13.77 3.08
CA ASN A 40 8.95 -14.87 2.25
C ASN A 40 7.96 -15.38 1.19
N GLU A 41 6.82 -14.71 1.01
CA GLU A 41 5.79 -15.05 0.01
C GLU A 41 5.87 -14.14 -1.24
N GLY A 42 6.93 -13.31 -1.33
CA GLY A 42 7.17 -12.42 -2.47
C GLY A 42 6.54 -11.03 -2.34
N TYR A 43 5.97 -10.68 -1.19
CA TYR A 43 5.46 -9.34 -0.87
C TYR A 43 5.83 -8.92 0.56
N PRO A 44 6.22 -7.65 0.79
CA PRO A 44 6.53 -7.18 2.14
C PRO A 44 5.26 -6.83 2.93
N ALA A 45 5.28 -7.10 4.24
CA ALA A 45 4.26 -6.65 5.18
C ALA A 45 4.77 -5.44 5.97
N MET A 46 3.88 -4.52 6.33
CA MET A 46 4.20 -3.36 7.16
C MET A 46 3.40 -3.40 8.45
N ILE A 47 4.04 -3.09 9.58
CA ILE A 47 3.35 -2.78 10.83
C ILE A 47 3.64 -1.31 11.21
N CYS A 48 2.68 -0.65 11.86
CA CYS A 48 2.90 0.69 12.42
C CYS A 48 3.98 0.61 13.52
N SER A 49 4.94 1.52 13.46
CA SER A 49 6.03 1.65 14.42
C SER A 49 6.46 3.11 14.48
N ASN A 50 6.71 3.65 15.66
CA ASN A 50 7.07 5.06 15.83
C ASN A 50 8.58 5.34 15.70
N GLU A 51 9.40 4.31 15.50
CA GLU A 51 10.87 4.42 15.51
C GLU A 51 11.46 4.33 14.10
N ASP A 52 10.91 3.43 13.29
CA ASP A 52 11.40 3.13 11.95
C ASP A 52 10.60 3.93 10.89
N LYS A 53 11.23 4.19 9.75
CA LYS A 53 10.61 4.87 8.61
C LYS A 53 10.54 3.93 7.42
N VAL A 54 9.35 3.84 6.83
CA VAL A 54 9.12 3.14 5.57
C VAL A 54 9.00 4.17 4.47
N TYR A 55 9.83 4.01 3.44
CA TYR A 55 9.80 4.86 2.25
C TYR A 55 8.97 4.21 1.16
N GLY A 56 8.23 5.04 0.44
CA GLY A 56 7.31 4.60 -0.59
C GLY A 56 6.85 5.76 -1.46
N GLU A 57 5.75 5.51 -2.14
CA GLU A 57 5.17 6.43 -3.12
C GLU A 57 3.70 6.64 -2.73
N VAL A 58 3.16 7.83 -2.99
CA VAL A 58 1.73 8.12 -2.78
C VAL A 58 1.07 8.32 -4.13
N TYR A 59 -0.03 7.62 -4.30
CA TYR A 59 -0.87 7.70 -5.48
C TYR A 59 -2.27 8.18 -5.11
N GLU A 60 -2.79 9.11 -5.90
CA GLU A 60 -4.20 9.46 -5.90
C GLU A 60 -4.93 8.50 -6.85
N VAL A 61 -5.84 7.71 -6.29
CA VAL A 61 -6.61 6.68 -7.01
C VAL A 61 -8.11 6.96 -6.91
N ASN A 62 -8.86 6.47 -7.91
CA ASN A 62 -10.31 6.46 -7.86
C ASN A 62 -10.82 5.20 -7.15
N GLU A 63 -12.13 5.15 -6.91
CA GLU A 63 -12.79 4.02 -6.24
C GLU A 63 -12.61 2.70 -7.00
N VAL A 64 -12.56 2.74 -8.34
CA VAL A 64 -12.36 1.54 -9.18
C VAL A 64 -10.97 0.93 -8.97
N VAL A 65 -9.92 1.76 -8.93
CA VAL A 65 -8.56 1.29 -8.65
C VAL A 65 -8.46 0.81 -7.20
N LEU A 66 -9.09 1.51 -6.25
CA LEU A 66 -9.12 1.10 -4.86
C LEU A 66 -9.77 -0.29 -4.67
N GLN A 67 -10.88 -0.55 -5.36
CA GLN A 67 -11.56 -1.85 -5.32
C GLN A 67 -10.70 -2.97 -5.93
N LYS A 68 -9.95 -2.70 -6.99
CA LYS A 68 -9.00 -3.68 -7.55
C LYS A 68 -7.87 -4.03 -6.59
N LEU A 69 -7.41 -3.06 -5.80
CA LEU A 69 -6.43 -3.31 -4.75
C LEU A 69 -7.04 -4.19 -3.65
N ASP A 70 -8.30 -3.95 -3.29
CA ASP A 70 -9.01 -4.81 -2.34
C ASP A 70 -9.14 -6.25 -2.84
N GLU A 71 -9.46 -6.43 -4.12
CA GLU A 71 -9.51 -7.77 -4.74
C GLU A 71 -8.15 -8.46 -4.79
N LEU A 72 -7.06 -7.71 -5.03
CA LEU A 72 -5.69 -8.25 -5.08
C LEU A 72 -5.23 -8.75 -3.71
N GLU A 73 -5.48 -7.95 -2.67
CA GLU A 73 -5.06 -8.24 -1.29
C GLU A 73 -6.08 -9.14 -0.54
N GLU A 74 -7.09 -9.65 -1.24
CA GLU A 74 -8.22 -10.41 -0.69
C GLU A 74 -8.88 -9.71 0.51
N TYR A 75 -8.92 -8.37 0.49
CA TYR A 75 -9.50 -7.56 1.55
C TYR A 75 -11.03 -7.57 1.44
N THR A 76 -11.70 -8.18 2.41
CA THR A 76 -13.16 -8.26 2.49
C THR A 76 -13.78 -7.26 3.48
N GLY A 77 -12.95 -6.58 4.26
CA GLY A 77 -13.36 -5.73 5.38
C GLY A 77 -13.64 -6.51 6.66
N ASN A 78 -13.25 -7.78 6.71
CA ASN A 78 -13.39 -8.65 7.87
C ASN A 78 -12.02 -9.00 8.43
N ALA A 79 -11.60 -8.27 9.47
CA ALA A 79 -10.29 -8.42 10.11
C ALA A 79 -10.00 -9.84 10.66
N GLU A 80 -11.01 -10.69 10.85
CA GLU A 80 -10.79 -12.08 11.29
C GLU A 80 -10.35 -13.03 10.16
N SER A 81 -10.64 -12.67 8.90
CA SER A 81 -10.31 -13.49 7.72
C SER A 81 -9.30 -12.83 6.79
N ASP A 82 -9.17 -11.52 6.85
CA ASP A 82 -8.33 -10.75 5.93
C ASP A 82 -6.86 -10.81 6.36
N LEU A 83 -5.97 -11.00 5.39
CA LEU A 83 -4.52 -10.94 5.63
C LEU A 83 -4.00 -9.51 5.81
N TYR A 84 -4.83 -8.52 5.47
CA TYR A 84 -4.48 -7.11 5.49
C TYR A 84 -5.53 -6.27 6.20
N ASP A 85 -5.05 -5.34 7.01
CA ASP A 85 -5.87 -4.28 7.58
C ASP A 85 -5.72 -2.99 6.76
N ARG A 86 -6.84 -2.43 6.32
CA ARG A 86 -6.86 -1.10 5.72
C ARG A 86 -6.77 -0.04 6.82
N ILE A 87 -5.56 0.47 7.02
CA ILE A 87 -5.29 1.56 7.97
C ILE A 87 -5.10 2.89 7.26
N THR A 88 -5.46 3.98 7.93
CA THR A 88 -5.12 5.33 7.49
C THR A 88 -4.00 5.87 8.35
N GLU A 89 -2.88 6.21 7.72
CA GLU A 89 -1.66 6.69 8.37
C GLU A 89 -1.24 8.06 7.82
N THR A 90 -0.50 8.80 8.64
CA THR A 90 0.06 10.09 8.21
C THR A 90 1.33 9.84 7.41
N VAL A 91 1.36 10.31 6.16
CA VAL A 91 2.51 10.21 5.27
C VAL A 91 3.17 11.58 5.11
N TYR A 92 4.50 11.61 5.11
CA TYR A 92 5.35 12.80 5.04
C TYR A 92 6.16 12.87 3.75
#